data_AF-A0A239P4M4-F1
#
_entry.id   AF-A0A239P4M4-F1
#
_cell.length_a   1.000
_cell.length_b   1.000
_cell.length_c   1.000
_cell.angle_alpha   90.00
_cell.angle_beta   90.00
_cell.angle_gamma   90.00
#
_symmetry.space_group_name_H-M   'P 1'
#
loop_
_entity.id
_entity.type
_entity.pdbx_description
1 polymer ?
#
loop_
_entity_poly.entity_id
_entity_poly.type
_entity_poly.pdbx_seq_one_letter_code
_entity_poly.pdbx_strand_id
1 'polypeptide(L)'
;MAVMLPAELEFAFGMLGVPWPTENEDGLRTIAAAYRSCATGLTTDVVQDTHDAIRFVTANNVGDHIDALASFWAGYHSDGDDSGHLSSLATTLHALADSHDLAATLVEALKIALIAVAGVVAAVLVWAAVAATVTAGMAVVQARTTITGSRVFAQRSVAVFRRELERFFSRTLIRGVEARLRRILDAKAPNQLRMRFGRPDPLRAAANRTVNVKAITPAPVWRTDRLILRRADDRHPDEVFGTGFHPRNPGNTDLESHLRFEQSAFVGTSRLDNPMDIFPMRYLYDVDAPGGIDIVETMGSALRTGHQLEVAFPGGIEGRFIRGARPYDAATEKFGDYVNNPHYRP
;
A
#
# COMPACT_ATOMS: atom_id res chain seq x y z
N MET A 1 23.91 16.88 -9.98
CA MET A 1 25.00 15.89 -10.13
C MET A 1 25.19 15.24 -8.78
N ALA A 2 25.01 13.92 -8.70
CA ALA A 2 25.16 13.15 -7.48
C ALA A 2 26.54 13.40 -6.87
N VAL A 3 26.58 13.66 -5.56
CA VAL A 3 27.84 13.91 -4.88
C VAL A 3 28.55 12.57 -4.67
N MET A 4 29.78 12.50 -5.16
CA MET A 4 30.64 11.32 -5.10
C MET A 4 31.86 11.62 -4.25
N LEU A 5 32.41 10.58 -3.63
CA LEU A 5 33.67 10.66 -2.90
C LEU A 5 34.81 10.82 -3.91
N PRO A 6 35.62 11.89 -3.84
CA PRO A 6 36.82 12.01 -4.67
C PRO A 6 37.82 10.90 -4.35
N ALA A 7 38.44 10.33 -5.38
CA ALA A 7 39.38 9.20 -5.24
C ALA A 7 40.56 9.54 -4.30
N GLU A 8 40.98 10.80 -4.30
CA GLU A 8 42.08 11.31 -3.47
C GLU A 8 41.75 11.29 -1.97
N LEU A 9 40.46 11.25 -1.62
CA LEU A 9 39.97 11.27 -0.24
C LEU A 9 39.56 9.89 0.27
N GLU A 10 39.52 8.85 -0.56
CA GLU A 10 39.07 7.50 -0.17
C GLU A 10 39.87 6.93 1.01
N PHE A 11 41.19 7.06 0.96
CA PHE A 11 42.08 6.59 2.02
C PHE A 11 41.83 7.33 3.35
N ALA A 12 41.71 8.65 3.29
CA ALA A 12 41.45 9.49 4.47
C ALA A 12 40.04 9.25 5.03
N PHE A 13 39.05 9.08 4.16
CA PHE A 13 37.67 8.78 4.52
C PHE A 13 37.57 7.42 5.23
N GLY A 14 38.30 6.39 4.75
CA GLY A 14 38.35 5.08 5.38
C GLY A 14 38.76 5.11 6.86
N MET A 15 39.55 6.10 7.28
CA MET A 15 39.95 6.29 8.68
C MET A 15 38.84 6.84 9.58
N LEU A 16 37.80 7.46 9.01
CA LEU A 16 36.64 7.95 9.76
C LEU A 16 35.76 6.81 10.27
N GLY A 17 35.85 5.62 9.66
CA GLY A 17 35.13 4.42 10.13
C GLY A 17 33.60 4.59 10.13
N VAL A 18 33.06 5.37 9.19
CA VAL A 18 31.64 5.49 8.89
C VAL A 18 31.37 5.05 7.46
N PRO A 19 30.21 4.45 7.15
CA PRO A 19 29.87 4.11 5.78
C PRO A 19 29.64 5.38 4.94
N TRP A 20 30.05 5.34 3.67
CA TRP A 20 29.70 6.37 2.70
C TRP A 20 28.21 6.26 2.32
N PRO A 21 27.42 7.36 2.36
CA PRO A 21 26.04 7.35 1.87
C PRO A 21 26.01 7.03 0.37
N THR A 22 25.29 5.99 -0.05
CA THR A 22 25.25 5.56 -1.46
C THR A 22 24.03 6.07 -2.21
N GLU A 23 23.10 6.68 -1.49
CA GLU A 23 21.88 7.25 -2.02
C GLU A 23 22.18 8.32 -3.07
N ASN A 24 21.43 8.32 -4.17
CA ASN A 24 21.58 9.25 -5.27
C ASN A 24 20.59 10.42 -5.13
N GLU A 25 21.11 11.60 -4.82
CA GLU A 25 20.31 12.82 -4.60
C GLU A 25 19.65 13.33 -5.88
N ASP A 26 20.30 13.16 -7.03
CA ASP A 26 19.69 13.49 -8.32
C ASP A 26 18.54 12.54 -8.64
N GLY A 27 18.66 11.27 -8.26
CA GLY A 27 17.58 10.28 -8.38
C GLY A 27 16.37 10.68 -7.54
N LEU A 28 16.60 11.10 -6.29
CA LEU A 28 15.55 11.60 -5.40
C LEU A 28 14.85 12.85 -5.97
N ARG A 29 15.61 13.80 -6.52
CA ARG A 29 15.05 14.98 -7.20
C ARG A 29 14.28 14.64 -8.47
N THR A 30 14.72 13.62 -9.21
CA THR A 30 14.02 13.13 -10.40
C THR A 30 12.65 12.56 -10.02
N ILE A 31 12.59 11.78 -8.94
CA ILE A 31 11.33 11.26 -8.40
C ILE A 31 10.44 12.41 -7.91
N ALA A 32 11.00 13.39 -7.20
CA ALA A 32 10.26 14.58 -6.78
C ALA A 32 9.65 15.35 -7.97
N ALA A 33 10.42 15.54 -9.04
CA ALA A 33 9.95 16.18 -10.26
C ALA A 33 8.81 15.38 -10.94
N ALA A 34 8.90 14.05 -10.97
CA ALA A 34 7.84 13.20 -11.51
C ALA A 34 6.53 13.34 -10.71
N TYR A 35 6.60 13.38 -9.37
CA TYR A 35 5.43 13.61 -8.52
C TYR A 35 4.79 14.98 -8.77
N ARG A 36 5.59 16.06 -8.89
CA ARG A 36 5.05 17.40 -9.21
C ARG A 36 4.45 17.47 -10.61
N SER A 37 5.08 16.84 -11.59
CA SER A 37 4.56 16.79 -12.96
C SER A 37 3.22 16.06 -13.00
N CYS A 38 3.09 14.95 -12.28
CA CYS A 38 1.82 14.22 -12.19
C CYS A 38 0.73 15.05 -11.50
N ALA A 39 1.06 15.70 -10.38
CA ALA A 39 0.12 16.57 -9.67
C ALA A 39 -0.34 17.76 -10.53
N THR A 40 0.59 18.39 -11.26
CA THR A 40 0.30 19.52 -12.15
C THR A 40 -0.59 19.08 -13.31
N GLY A 41 -0.26 17.98 -13.99
CA GLY A 41 -1.10 17.45 -15.08
C GLY A 41 -2.49 17.04 -14.59
N LEU A 42 -2.60 16.54 -13.36
CA LEU A 42 -3.88 16.23 -12.74
C LEU A 42 -4.74 17.49 -12.56
N THR A 43 -4.16 18.57 -12.01
CA THR A 43 -4.91 19.80 -11.73
C THR A 43 -5.18 20.65 -12.96
N THR A 44 -4.22 20.74 -13.88
CA THR A 44 -4.26 21.67 -15.01
C THR A 44 -4.95 21.06 -16.23
N ASP A 45 -4.74 19.77 -16.49
CA ASP A 45 -5.30 19.11 -17.67
C ASP A 45 -6.55 18.31 -17.27
N VAL A 46 -6.37 17.28 -16.44
CA VAL A 46 -7.44 16.30 -16.20
C VAL A 46 -8.66 16.90 -15.49
N VAL A 47 -8.44 17.61 -14.38
CA VAL A 47 -9.54 18.21 -13.61
C VAL A 47 -10.23 19.30 -14.44
N GLN A 48 -9.45 20.16 -15.10
CA GLN A 48 -9.98 21.29 -15.84
C GLN A 48 -10.75 20.83 -17.09
N ASP A 49 -10.18 19.96 -17.91
CA ASP A 49 -10.84 19.43 -19.12
C ASP A 49 -12.13 18.68 -18.77
N THR A 50 -12.11 17.89 -17.69
CA THR A 50 -13.29 17.15 -17.24
C THR A 50 -14.36 18.10 -16.72
N HIS A 51 -13.97 19.15 -15.98
CA HIS A 51 -14.89 20.19 -15.52
C HIS A 51 -15.56 20.90 -16.70
N ASP A 52 -14.79 21.30 -17.71
CA ASP A 52 -15.30 21.98 -18.89
C ASP A 52 -16.23 21.09 -19.72
N ALA A 53 -15.88 19.80 -19.89
CA ALA A 53 -16.74 18.83 -20.57
C ALA A 53 -18.07 18.63 -19.85
N ILE A 54 -18.06 18.53 -18.51
CA ILE A 54 -19.26 18.33 -17.71
C ILE A 54 -20.11 19.60 -17.71
N ARG A 55 -19.51 20.78 -17.63
CA ARG A 55 -20.20 22.06 -17.78
C ARG A 55 -20.86 22.18 -19.15
N PHE A 56 -20.19 21.75 -20.22
CA PHE A 56 -20.76 21.70 -21.55
C PHE A 56 -21.97 20.76 -21.63
N VAL A 57 -21.86 19.55 -21.08
CA VAL A 57 -22.97 18.57 -21.09
C VAL A 57 -24.16 19.09 -20.29
N THR A 58 -23.94 19.63 -19.10
CA THR A 58 -24.99 20.16 -18.20
C THR A 58 -25.66 21.42 -18.73
N ALA A 59 -24.93 22.28 -19.46
CA ALA A 59 -25.52 23.48 -20.08
C ALA A 59 -26.41 23.16 -21.28
N ASN A 60 -26.18 22.03 -21.96
CA ASN A 60 -26.87 21.68 -23.21
C ASN A 60 -27.90 20.54 -23.07
N ASN A 61 -27.98 19.90 -21.91
CA ASN A 61 -28.87 18.75 -21.67
C ASN A 61 -29.63 18.93 -20.35
N VAL A 62 -30.82 18.31 -20.25
CA VAL A 62 -31.67 18.37 -19.05
C VAL A 62 -32.20 16.97 -18.74
N GLY A 63 -32.25 16.60 -17.47
CA GLY A 63 -32.88 15.38 -16.99
C GLY A 63 -32.12 14.72 -15.84
N ASP A 64 -32.78 13.81 -15.12
CA ASP A 64 -32.28 13.19 -13.89
C ASP A 64 -30.87 12.59 -13.99
N HIS A 65 -30.48 12.12 -15.17
CA HIS A 65 -29.15 11.55 -15.44
C HIS A 65 -28.06 12.61 -15.61
N ILE A 66 -28.40 13.79 -16.13
CA ILE A 66 -27.51 14.95 -16.23
C ILE A 66 -27.28 15.54 -14.83
N ASP A 67 -28.35 15.66 -14.04
CA ASP A 67 -28.27 16.12 -12.64
C ASP A 67 -27.43 15.18 -11.78
N ALA A 68 -27.57 13.87 -12.00
CA ALA A 68 -26.78 12.87 -11.32
C ALA A 68 -25.30 12.87 -11.74
N LEU A 69 -24.99 13.14 -13.01
CA LEU A 69 -23.62 13.35 -13.50
C LEU A 69 -22.99 14.60 -12.87
N ALA A 70 -23.71 15.72 -12.82
CA ALA A 70 -23.25 16.95 -12.19
C ALA A 70 -22.97 16.74 -10.70
N SER A 71 -23.89 16.06 -10.01
CA SER A 71 -23.76 15.71 -8.59
C SER A 71 -22.59 14.75 -8.33
N PHE A 72 -22.34 13.81 -9.24
CA PHE A 72 -21.18 12.92 -9.17
C PHE A 72 -19.88 13.71 -9.27
N TRP A 73 -19.77 14.60 -10.27
CA TRP A 73 -18.58 15.42 -10.48
C TRP A 73 -18.30 16.37 -9.31
N ALA A 74 -19.35 16.98 -8.75
CA ALA A 74 -19.25 17.85 -7.58
C ALA A 74 -18.62 17.16 -6.35
N GLY A 75 -18.64 15.83 -6.27
CA GLY A 75 -17.93 15.08 -5.23
C GLY A 75 -16.42 14.95 -5.45
N TYR A 76 -15.96 15.02 -6.70
CA TYR A 76 -14.53 14.93 -7.06
C TYR A 76 -13.88 16.30 -7.17
N HIS A 77 -14.68 17.33 -7.45
CA HIS A 77 -14.27 18.72 -7.64
C HIS A 77 -15.34 19.66 -7.07
N SER A 78 -14.98 20.51 -6.11
CA SER A 78 -15.82 21.59 -5.60
C SER A 78 -15.14 22.93 -5.88
N ASP A 79 -15.88 23.89 -6.45
CA ASP A 79 -15.32 25.22 -6.73
C ASP A 79 -15.00 25.94 -5.41
N GLY A 80 -13.73 26.32 -5.24
CA GLY A 80 -13.25 27.11 -4.09
C GLY A 80 -12.96 26.32 -2.82
N ASP A 81 -12.98 24.98 -2.85
CA ASP A 81 -12.63 24.13 -1.72
C ASP A 81 -11.68 23.00 -2.14
N ASP A 82 -10.51 22.92 -1.49
CA ASP A 82 -9.48 21.89 -1.75
C ASP A 82 -9.93 20.46 -1.32
N SER A 83 -11.22 20.29 -1.00
CA SER A 83 -11.82 19.06 -0.48
C SER A 83 -12.15 18.01 -1.55
N GLY A 84 -12.17 18.38 -2.84
CA GLY A 84 -12.34 17.45 -3.95
C GLY A 84 -11.23 16.37 -3.99
N HIS A 85 -11.61 15.12 -4.25
CA HIS A 85 -10.68 13.97 -4.17
C HIS A 85 -9.45 14.11 -5.07
N LEU A 86 -9.61 14.75 -6.23
CA LEU A 86 -8.51 14.98 -7.17
C LEU A 86 -7.56 16.09 -6.69
N SER A 87 -8.09 17.14 -6.06
CA SER A 87 -7.27 18.18 -5.41
C SER A 87 -6.51 17.63 -4.19
N SER A 88 -7.16 16.80 -3.38
CA SER A 88 -6.51 16.10 -2.26
C SER A 88 -5.39 15.17 -2.73
N LEU A 89 -5.60 14.45 -3.84
CA LEU A 89 -4.57 13.61 -4.47
C LEU A 89 -3.39 14.45 -4.97
N ALA A 90 -3.64 15.53 -5.73
CA ALA A 90 -2.60 16.45 -6.20
C ALA A 90 -1.78 17.03 -5.04
N THR A 91 -2.45 17.44 -3.96
CA THR A 91 -1.80 17.92 -2.74
C THR A 91 -0.92 16.85 -2.09
N THR A 92 -1.38 15.59 -2.08
CA THR A 92 -0.60 14.47 -1.53
C THR A 92 0.64 14.18 -2.38
N LEU A 93 0.51 14.23 -3.70
CA LEU A 93 1.64 14.09 -4.63
C LEU A 93 2.66 15.22 -4.44
N HIS A 94 2.22 16.47 -4.23
CA HIS A 94 3.12 17.57 -3.86
C HIS A 94 3.84 17.33 -2.54
N ALA A 95 3.15 16.85 -1.51
CA ALA A 95 3.77 16.53 -0.23
C ALA A 95 4.82 15.40 -0.37
N LEU A 96 4.56 14.39 -1.21
CA LEU A 96 5.54 13.35 -1.54
C LEU A 96 6.72 13.91 -2.31
N ALA A 97 6.52 14.85 -3.23
CA ALA A 97 7.61 15.51 -3.95
C ALA A 97 8.53 16.30 -3.00
N ASP A 98 7.95 17.12 -2.13
CA ASP A 98 8.70 17.93 -1.16
C ASP A 98 9.51 17.03 -0.20
N SER A 99 8.98 15.85 0.10
CA SER A 99 9.70 14.88 0.95
C SER A 99 10.97 14.32 0.31
N HIS A 100 10.92 14.04 -1.00
CA HIS A 100 12.06 13.54 -1.75
C HIS A 100 13.13 14.63 -1.94
N ASP A 101 12.72 15.90 -2.14
CA ASP A 101 13.66 17.03 -2.24
C ASP A 101 14.38 17.31 -0.92
N LEU A 102 13.66 17.23 0.21
CA LEU A 102 14.29 17.37 1.51
C LEU A 102 15.27 16.23 1.76
N ALA A 103 14.88 14.99 1.47
CA ALA A 103 15.78 13.84 1.60
C ALA A 103 17.04 14.03 0.73
N ALA A 104 16.89 14.47 -0.53
CA ALA A 104 18.00 14.78 -1.41
C ALA A 104 18.93 15.85 -0.81
N THR A 105 18.36 16.93 -0.27
CA THR A 105 19.12 18.03 0.35
C THR A 105 19.90 17.57 1.59
N LEU A 106 19.29 16.72 2.42
CA LEU A 106 19.92 16.18 3.61
C LEU A 106 21.06 15.21 3.27
N VAL A 107 20.88 14.33 2.27
CA VAL A 107 21.92 13.39 1.83
C VAL A 107 23.09 14.18 1.24
N GLU A 108 22.82 15.17 0.39
CA GLU A 108 23.84 16.02 -0.21
C GLU A 108 24.66 16.76 0.86
N ALA A 109 23.98 17.38 1.82
CA ALA A 109 24.63 18.07 2.94
C ALA A 109 25.50 17.13 3.78
N LEU A 110 25.04 15.89 4.02
CA LEU A 110 25.82 14.88 4.72
C LEU A 110 27.08 14.51 3.93
N LYS A 111 26.96 14.24 2.63
CA LYS A 111 28.12 13.88 1.79
C LYS A 111 29.14 15.02 1.71
N ILE A 112 28.69 16.27 1.57
CA ILE A 112 29.58 17.44 1.58
C ILE A 112 30.30 17.56 2.92
N ALA A 113 29.60 17.39 4.05
CA ALA A 113 30.23 17.42 5.37
C ALA A 113 31.26 16.30 5.55
N LEU A 114 30.97 15.10 5.06
CA LEU A 114 31.87 13.96 5.10
C LEU A 114 33.12 14.17 4.23
N ILE A 115 32.95 14.73 3.02
CA ILE A 115 34.07 15.12 2.15
C ILE A 115 34.95 16.16 2.84
N ALA A 116 34.37 17.19 3.45
CA ALA A 116 35.14 18.23 4.15
C ALA A 116 35.99 17.65 5.30
N VAL A 117 35.40 16.75 6.09
CA VAL A 117 36.11 16.08 7.20
C VAL A 117 37.19 15.14 6.68
N ALA A 118 36.94 14.39 5.60
CA ALA A 118 37.94 13.57 4.95
C ALA A 118 39.11 14.42 4.41
N GLY A 119 38.83 15.61 3.87
CA GLY A 119 39.85 16.58 3.45
C GLY A 119 40.74 17.06 4.60
N VAL A 120 40.16 17.32 5.78
CA VAL A 120 40.93 17.65 7.00
C VAL A 120 41.85 16.49 7.39
N VAL A 121 41.33 15.25 7.39
CA VAL A 121 42.14 14.06 7.71
C VAL A 121 43.26 13.88 6.69
N ALA A 122 42.99 14.04 5.39
CA ALA A 122 44.00 13.95 4.35
C ALA A 122 45.14 14.97 4.56
N ALA A 123 44.79 16.24 4.83
CA ALA A 123 45.78 17.29 5.09
C ALA A 123 46.64 16.99 6.33
N VAL A 124 46.02 16.49 7.41
CA VAL A 124 46.72 16.10 8.65
C VAL A 124 47.67 14.93 8.43
N LEU A 125 47.28 13.95 7.61
CA LEU A 125 48.13 12.81 7.26
C LEU A 125 49.36 13.23 6.46
N VAL A 126 49.19 14.12 5.47
CA VAL A 126 50.31 14.68 4.70
C VAL A 126 51.26 15.45 5.63
N TRP A 127 50.73 16.29 6.52
CA TRP A 127 51.54 17.04 7.47
C TRP A 127 52.30 16.12 8.43
N ALA A 128 51.64 15.08 8.96
CA ALA A 128 52.26 14.11 9.85
C ALA A 128 53.37 13.31 9.16
N ALA A 129 53.18 12.90 7.89
CA ALA A 129 54.20 12.18 7.12
C ALA A 129 55.47 13.02 6.90
N VAL A 130 55.32 14.33 6.65
CA VAL A 130 56.45 15.25 6.46
C VAL A 130 57.13 15.60 7.79
N ALA A 131 56.36 15.84 8.85
CA ALA A 131 56.87 16.36 10.11
C ALA A 131 57.28 15.27 11.13
N ALA A 132 56.95 14.00 10.92
CA ALA A 132 57.15 12.92 11.90
C ALA A 132 58.62 12.74 12.32
N THR A 133 59.56 12.83 11.38
CA THR A 133 61.00 12.68 11.64
C THR A 133 61.59 13.86 12.40
N VAL A 134 61.13 15.07 12.10
CA VAL A 134 61.62 16.32 12.71
C VAL A 134 61.00 16.57 14.09
N THR A 135 59.76 16.13 14.30
CA THR A 135 59.00 16.36 15.55
C THR A 135 59.10 15.21 16.56
N ALA A 136 60.05 14.28 16.36
CA ALA A 136 60.23 13.09 17.21
C ALA A 136 58.91 12.30 17.43
N GLY A 137 58.04 12.24 16.42
CA GLY A 137 56.76 11.54 16.49
C GLY A 137 55.57 12.32 17.09
N MET A 138 55.76 13.55 17.59
CA MET A 138 54.66 14.37 18.13
C MET A 138 53.59 14.71 17.08
N ALA A 139 53.99 14.95 15.82
CA ALA A 139 53.06 15.19 14.73
C ALA A 139 52.12 13.99 14.48
N VAL A 140 52.61 12.76 14.71
CA VAL A 140 51.81 11.53 14.59
C VAL A 140 50.79 11.44 15.73
N VAL A 141 51.14 11.87 16.94
CA VAL A 141 50.20 11.92 18.08
C VAL A 141 49.07 12.93 17.81
N GLN A 142 49.41 14.13 17.36
CA GLN A 142 48.42 15.16 16.97
C GLN A 142 47.53 14.71 15.80
N ALA A 143 48.09 13.94 14.86
CA ALA A 143 47.30 13.37 13.78
C ALA A 143 46.28 12.35 14.31
N ARG A 144 46.67 11.46 15.23
CA ARG A 144 45.77 10.47 15.84
C ARG A 144 44.63 11.12 16.63
N THR A 145 44.91 12.18 17.39
CA THR A 145 43.86 12.90 18.14
C THR A 145 42.87 13.57 17.20
N THR A 146 43.36 14.25 16.16
CA THR A 146 42.51 14.88 15.14
C THR A 146 41.68 13.86 14.37
N ILE A 147 42.26 12.73 13.96
CA ILE A 147 41.52 11.63 13.29
C ILE A 147 40.42 11.07 14.20
N THR A 148 40.71 10.87 15.49
CA THR A 148 39.71 10.38 16.45
C THR A 148 38.57 11.38 16.62
N GLY A 149 38.89 12.67 16.72
CA GLY A 149 37.89 13.75 16.77
C GLY A 149 37.01 13.80 15.51
N SER A 150 37.64 13.72 14.33
CA SER A 150 36.95 13.67 13.03
C SER A 150 36.04 12.46 12.90
N ARG A 151 36.45 11.29 13.42
CA ARG A 151 35.61 10.09 13.48
C ARG A 151 34.37 10.29 14.34
N VAL A 152 34.53 10.86 15.54
CA VAL A 152 33.39 11.17 16.43
C VAL A 152 32.45 12.18 15.76
N PHE A 153 32.98 13.19 15.09
CA PHE A 153 32.19 14.15 14.33
C PHE A 153 31.42 13.46 13.19
N ALA A 154 32.09 12.67 12.36
CA ALA A 154 31.46 11.94 11.25
C ALA A 154 30.34 11.01 11.74
N GLN A 155 30.58 10.25 12.83
CA GLN A 155 29.58 9.40 13.47
C GLN A 155 28.37 10.21 13.97
N ARG A 156 28.61 11.37 14.60
CA ARG A 156 27.54 12.27 15.05
C ARG A 156 26.75 12.84 13.88
N SER A 157 27.40 13.26 12.81
CA SER A 157 26.73 13.79 11.60
C SER A 157 25.81 12.75 10.98
N VAL A 158 26.26 11.49 10.84
CA VAL A 158 25.43 10.38 10.36
C VAL A 158 24.26 10.11 11.31
N ALA A 159 24.49 10.11 12.62
CA ALA A 159 23.44 9.89 13.61
C ALA A 159 22.39 11.00 13.63
N VAL A 160 22.81 12.26 13.50
CA VAL A 160 21.91 13.43 13.39
C VAL A 160 21.10 13.34 12.11
N PHE A 161 21.75 13.08 10.97
CA PHE A 161 21.09 12.89 9.69
C PHE A 161 19.99 11.82 9.76
N ARG A 162 20.31 10.63 10.31
CA ARG A 162 19.33 9.56 10.47
C ARG A 162 18.14 10.01 11.32
N ARG A 163 18.39 10.72 12.42
CA ARG A 163 17.33 11.26 13.29
C ARG A 163 16.47 12.29 12.57
N GLU A 164 17.06 13.17 11.77
CA GLU A 164 16.31 14.17 11.00
C GLU A 164 15.41 13.51 9.95
N LEU A 165 15.93 12.52 9.22
CA LEU A 165 15.10 11.73 8.31
C LEU A 165 13.94 11.04 9.03
N GLU A 166 14.23 10.31 10.11
CA GLU A 166 13.21 9.61 10.89
C GLU A 166 12.15 10.59 11.44
N ARG A 167 12.56 11.75 11.97
CA ARG A 167 11.65 12.79 12.47
C ARG A 167 10.77 13.35 11.37
N PHE A 168 11.34 13.62 10.20
CA PHE A 168 10.60 14.19 9.08
C PHE A 168 9.56 13.20 8.52
N PHE A 169 9.97 11.96 8.26
CA PHE A 169 9.05 10.92 7.79
C PHE A 169 7.95 10.63 8.83
N SER A 170 8.31 10.52 10.10
CA SER A 170 7.33 10.18 11.15
C SER A 170 6.33 11.30 11.48
N ARG A 171 6.76 12.57 11.46
CA ARG A 171 5.90 13.69 11.91
C ARG A 171 5.18 14.38 10.77
N THR A 172 5.87 14.60 9.66
CA THR A 172 5.37 15.46 8.58
C THR A 172 4.72 14.63 7.50
N LEU A 173 5.40 13.57 7.04
CA LEU A 173 4.92 12.75 5.95
C LEU A 173 3.76 11.85 6.38
N ILE A 174 3.93 11.05 7.45
CA ILE A 174 2.86 10.15 7.91
C ILE A 174 1.60 10.94 8.24
N ARG A 175 1.66 12.00 9.06
CA ARG A 175 0.44 12.75 9.40
C ARG A 175 -0.16 13.48 8.21
N GLY A 176 0.67 14.07 7.36
CA GLY A 176 0.22 14.83 6.19
C GLY A 176 -0.44 13.96 5.12
N VAL A 177 0.14 12.77 4.89
CA VAL A 177 -0.33 11.77 3.93
C VAL A 177 -1.49 10.97 4.52
N GLU A 178 -1.41 10.50 5.78
CA GLU A 178 -2.47 9.74 6.44
C GLU A 178 -3.75 10.57 6.60
N ALA A 179 -3.66 11.82 7.03
CA ALA A 179 -4.85 12.67 7.17
C ALA A 179 -5.50 13.00 5.81
N ARG A 180 -4.76 12.89 4.70
CA ARG A 180 -5.26 13.12 3.34
C ARG A 180 -5.74 11.84 2.66
N LEU A 181 -5.01 10.74 2.82
CA LEU A 181 -5.44 9.40 2.42
C LEU A 181 -6.71 8.99 3.15
N ARG A 182 -6.79 9.22 4.46
CA ARG A 182 -8.02 8.95 5.21
C ARG A 182 -9.16 9.81 4.69
N ARG A 183 -8.92 11.05 4.28
CA ARG A 183 -9.93 11.87 3.56
C ARG A 183 -10.29 11.32 2.17
N ILE A 184 -9.35 10.73 1.43
CA ILE A 184 -9.59 10.06 0.13
C ILE A 184 -10.30 8.70 0.32
N LEU A 185 -10.18 8.07 1.49
CA LEU A 185 -10.85 6.81 1.84
C LEU A 185 -12.24 7.06 2.46
N ASP A 186 -12.38 8.10 3.28
CA ASP A 186 -13.64 8.55 3.91
C ASP A 186 -14.53 9.31 2.90
N ALA A 187 -13.90 9.92 1.91
CA ALA A 187 -14.49 10.28 0.65
C ALA A 187 -15.29 9.09 0.12
N LYS A 188 -16.60 9.22 0.21
CA LYS A 188 -17.57 8.23 -0.23
C LYS A 188 -17.12 7.75 -1.61
N ALA A 189 -16.64 6.49 -1.70
CA ALA A 189 -16.45 5.80 -2.97
C ALA A 189 -17.66 6.13 -3.85
N PRO A 190 -17.49 6.31 -5.19
CA PRO A 190 -18.53 6.77 -6.10
C PRO A 190 -19.84 6.32 -5.54
N ASN A 191 -20.72 7.25 -5.16
CA ASN A 191 -22.10 6.86 -4.88
C ASN A 191 -22.51 6.31 -6.24
N GLN A 192 -22.28 5.00 -6.45
CA GLN A 192 -22.28 4.36 -7.75
C GLN A 192 -23.59 4.82 -8.26
N LEU A 193 -23.54 5.66 -9.31
CA LEU A 193 -24.71 6.21 -9.92
C LEU A 193 -25.68 5.06 -9.89
N ARG A 194 -26.72 5.17 -9.06
CA ARG A 194 -27.84 4.26 -9.08
C ARG A 194 -28.59 4.57 -10.37
N MET A 195 -27.87 4.65 -11.51
CA MET A 195 -28.33 4.02 -12.72
C MET A 195 -28.87 2.68 -12.26
N ARG A 196 -30.19 2.55 -12.37
CA ARG A 196 -30.95 1.34 -12.09
C ARG A 196 -30.55 0.27 -13.12
N PHE A 197 -29.27 -0.09 -13.19
CA PHE A 197 -28.92 -1.47 -13.46
C PHE A 197 -29.50 -2.25 -12.28
N GLY A 198 -30.30 -3.29 -12.55
CA GLY A 198 -30.95 -4.07 -11.51
C GLY A 198 -29.95 -4.40 -10.40
N ARG A 199 -30.39 -4.35 -9.12
CA ARG A 199 -29.53 -4.72 -7.98
C ARG A 199 -28.74 -5.98 -8.35
N PRO A 200 -27.40 -5.97 -8.33
CA PRO A 200 -26.60 -7.13 -8.68
C PRO A 200 -27.14 -8.34 -7.92
N ASP A 201 -27.40 -9.43 -8.63
CA ASP A 201 -27.95 -10.66 -8.02
C ASP A 201 -27.03 -11.10 -6.87
N PRO A 202 -27.48 -11.03 -5.60
CA PRO A 202 -26.61 -11.36 -4.47
C PRO A 202 -26.20 -12.84 -4.44
N LEU A 203 -26.91 -13.69 -5.21
CA LEU A 203 -26.63 -15.10 -5.38
C LEU A 203 -25.94 -15.40 -6.72
N ARG A 204 -25.38 -14.39 -7.40
CA ARG A 204 -24.72 -14.56 -8.71
C ARG A 204 -23.63 -15.63 -8.69
N ALA A 205 -22.91 -15.73 -7.57
CA ALA A 205 -21.85 -16.71 -7.35
C ALA A 205 -22.35 -18.02 -6.74
N ALA A 206 -23.61 -18.10 -6.29
CA ALA A 206 -24.08 -19.18 -5.44
C ALA A 206 -24.16 -20.53 -6.15
N ALA A 207 -23.51 -21.55 -5.58
CA ALA A 207 -23.72 -22.94 -5.94
C ALA A 207 -25.12 -23.44 -5.55
N ASN A 208 -25.72 -22.85 -4.51
CA ASN A 208 -27.09 -23.07 -4.09
C ASN A 208 -27.88 -21.75 -4.05
N ARG A 209 -28.76 -21.57 -5.03
CA ARG A 209 -29.55 -20.34 -5.21
C ARG A 209 -30.84 -20.30 -4.39
N THR A 210 -31.12 -21.28 -3.52
CA THR A 210 -32.35 -21.31 -2.71
C THR A 210 -32.27 -20.47 -1.43
N VAL A 211 -31.11 -19.90 -1.12
CA VAL A 211 -30.90 -19.11 0.09
C VAL A 211 -31.78 -17.85 0.11
N ASN A 212 -32.51 -17.64 1.20
CA ASN A 212 -33.32 -16.45 1.38
C ASN A 212 -32.46 -15.25 1.81
N VAL A 213 -31.93 -14.53 0.83
CA VAL A 213 -31.06 -13.36 1.04
C VAL A 213 -31.70 -12.28 1.91
N LYS A 214 -33.04 -12.13 1.87
CA LYS A 214 -33.75 -11.12 2.66
C LYS A 214 -33.81 -11.47 4.15
N ALA A 215 -33.59 -12.74 4.50
CA ALA A 215 -33.58 -13.21 5.88
C ALA A 215 -32.17 -13.18 6.52
N ILE A 216 -31.17 -12.63 5.81
CA ILE A 216 -29.81 -12.52 6.35
C ILE A 216 -29.78 -11.49 7.48
N THR A 217 -29.23 -11.89 8.62
CA THR A 217 -29.10 -11.06 9.82
C THR A 217 -27.65 -10.99 10.30
N PRO A 218 -27.15 -9.80 10.69
CA PRO A 218 -27.74 -8.49 10.47
C PRO A 218 -27.80 -8.12 8.97
N ALA A 219 -28.36 -6.95 8.65
CA ALA A 219 -28.49 -6.51 7.27
C ALA A 219 -27.11 -6.46 6.56
N PRO A 220 -26.91 -7.22 5.47
CA PRO A 220 -25.58 -7.42 4.90
C PRO A 220 -25.09 -6.20 4.12
N VAL A 221 -23.81 -5.88 4.30
CA VAL A 221 -23.06 -5.00 3.40
C VAL A 221 -22.40 -5.87 2.33
N TRP A 222 -22.82 -5.67 1.09
CA TRP A 222 -22.33 -6.46 -0.05
C TRP A 222 -21.00 -5.92 -0.55
N ARG A 223 -20.06 -6.84 -0.77
CA ARG A 223 -18.78 -6.55 -1.41
C ARG A 223 -18.99 -6.08 -2.85
N THR A 224 -18.30 -5.00 -3.21
CA THR A 224 -18.31 -4.41 -4.55
C THR A 224 -17.00 -4.56 -5.31
N ASP A 225 -15.89 -4.85 -4.61
CA ASP A 225 -14.60 -5.14 -5.22
C ASP A 225 -14.61 -6.45 -6.04
N ARG A 226 -13.59 -6.62 -6.89
CA ARG A 226 -13.36 -7.84 -7.69
C ARG A 226 -12.03 -8.49 -7.34
N LEU A 227 -11.59 -8.35 -6.08
CA LEU A 227 -10.37 -9.01 -5.61
C LEU A 227 -10.52 -10.53 -5.68
N ILE A 228 -9.42 -11.20 -6.04
CA ILE A 228 -9.31 -12.65 -5.90
C ILE A 228 -9.26 -12.95 -4.41
N LEU A 229 -10.18 -13.78 -3.96
CA LEU A 229 -10.29 -14.21 -2.58
C LEU A 229 -9.59 -15.55 -2.39
N ARG A 230 -9.28 -15.86 -1.13
CA ARG A 230 -8.65 -17.11 -0.73
C ARG A 230 -9.59 -17.93 0.15
N ARG A 231 -9.57 -19.25 -0.01
CA ARG A 231 -10.26 -20.17 0.90
C ARG A 231 -9.38 -21.35 1.29
N ALA A 232 -9.25 -21.56 2.60
CA ALA A 232 -8.73 -22.78 3.20
C ALA A 232 -9.78 -23.89 3.14
N ASP A 233 -9.43 -25.07 2.60
CA ASP A 233 -10.33 -26.22 2.64
C ASP A 233 -9.55 -27.54 2.57
N ASP A 234 -10.09 -28.61 3.19
CA ASP A 234 -9.47 -29.94 3.17
C ASP A 234 -9.89 -30.80 1.98
N ARG A 235 -11.00 -30.43 1.35
CA ARG A 235 -11.53 -31.12 0.18
C ARG A 235 -10.58 -31.01 -1.00
N HIS A 236 -10.47 -32.09 -1.76
CA HIS A 236 -9.58 -32.18 -2.92
C HIS A 236 -10.13 -31.34 -4.10
N PRO A 237 -9.27 -30.75 -4.95
CA PRO A 237 -9.71 -30.01 -6.14
C PRO A 237 -10.71 -30.75 -7.02
N ASP A 238 -10.58 -32.06 -7.18
CA ASP A 238 -11.52 -32.87 -7.98
C ASP A 238 -12.96 -32.89 -7.43
N GLU A 239 -13.13 -32.72 -6.12
CA GLU A 239 -14.45 -32.61 -5.48
C GLU A 239 -15.05 -31.22 -5.69
N VAL A 240 -14.20 -30.19 -5.68
CA VAL A 240 -14.59 -28.78 -5.59
C VAL A 240 -14.73 -28.12 -6.97
N PHE A 241 -13.85 -28.41 -7.92
CA PHE A 241 -13.75 -27.68 -9.19
C PHE A 241 -15.01 -27.78 -10.06
N GLY A 242 -15.68 -28.93 -10.05
CA GLY A 242 -16.92 -29.13 -10.79
C GLY A 242 -18.15 -28.50 -10.12
N THR A 243 -18.39 -28.85 -8.86
CA THR A 243 -19.63 -28.47 -8.14
C THR A 243 -19.53 -27.12 -7.43
N GLY A 244 -18.34 -26.76 -6.97
CA GLY A 244 -18.07 -25.59 -6.16
C GLY A 244 -18.17 -25.86 -4.67
N PHE A 245 -18.13 -24.78 -3.90
CA PHE A 245 -18.32 -24.80 -2.47
C PHE A 245 -19.79 -24.62 -2.12
N HIS A 246 -20.44 -25.68 -1.64
CA HIS A 246 -21.81 -25.61 -1.14
C HIS A 246 -21.85 -25.23 0.35
N PRO A 247 -22.86 -24.44 0.77
CA PRO A 247 -23.10 -24.15 2.18
C PRO A 247 -23.62 -25.39 2.90
N ARG A 248 -23.33 -25.50 4.21
CA ARG A 248 -23.72 -26.68 5.00
C ARG A 248 -25.19 -26.68 5.41
N ASN A 249 -25.77 -25.50 5.62
CA ASN A 249 -27.18 -25.34 5.97
C ASN A 249 -27.78 -24.08 5.32
N PRO A 250 -28.33 -24.19 4.09
CA PRO A 250 -28.93 -23.06 3.36
C PRO A 250 -30.05 -22.31 4.11
N GLY A 251 -30.65 -22.94 5.13
CA GLY A 251 -31.73 -22.34 5.92
C GLY A 251 -31.25 -21.44 7.07
N ASN A 252 -29.99 -21.53 7.49
CA ASN A 252 -29.44 -20.70 8.56
C ASN A 252 -28.73 -19.46 7.97
N THR A 253 -29.46 -18.35 7.90
CA THR A 253 -29.00 -17.07 7.32
C THR A 253 -28.47 -16.08 8.35
N ASP A 254 -28.21 -16.52 9.58
CA ASP A 254 -27.64 -15.66 10.62
C ASP A 254 -26.10 -15.63 10.56
N LEU A 255 -25.53 -14.44 10.37
CA LEU A 255 -24.09 -14.23 10.28
C LEU A 255 -23.40 -14.39 11.63
N GLU A 256 -24.07 -14.07 12.74
CA GLU A 256 -23.46 -14.31 14.06
C GLU A 256 -23.27 -15.80 14.33
N SER A 257 -24.28 -16.63 14.06
CA SER A 257 -24.19 -18.09 14.07
C SER A 257 -23.05 -18.59 13.17
N HIS A 258 -22.93 -18.02 11.96
CA HIS A 258 -21.83 -18.36 11.06
C HIS A 258 -20.45 -18.10 11.66
N LEU A 259 -20.25 -16.93 12.28
CA LEU A 259 -18.99 -16.56 12.94
C LEU A 259 -18.72 -17.36 14.22
N ARG A 260 -19.74 -18.03 14.78
CA ARG A 260 -19.59 -19.05 15.83
C ARG A 260 -19.29 -20.44 15.26
N PHE A 261 -19.01 -20.55 13.97
CA PHE A 261 -18.71 -21.79 13.23
C PHE A 261 -19.88 -22.79 13.18
N GLU A 262 -21.11 -22.32 13.34
CA GLU A 262 -22.30 -23.15 13.16
C GLU A 262 -22.54 -23.44 11.66
N GLN A 263 -23.27 -24.52 11.37
CA GLN A 263 -23.65 -24.82 9.98
C GLN A 263 -24.60 -23.74 9.47
N SER A 264 -24.16 -23.04 8.43
CA SER A 264 -24.84 -21.84 7.91
C SER A 264 -25.07 -21.91 6.40
N ALA A 265 -25.79 -20.89 5.90
CA ALA A 265 -26.04 -20.66 4.49
C ALA A 265 -24.82 -20.08 3.75
N PHE A 266 -23.70 -19.89 4.44
CA PHE A 266 -22.54 -19.15 3.96
C PHE A 266 -21.33 -20.05 3.72
N VAL A 267 -20.53 -19.69 2.72
CA VAL A 267 -19.17 -20.17 2.55
C VAL A 267 -18.23 -19.00 2.78
N GLY A 268 -17.40 -19.10 3.82
CA GLY A 268 -16.39 -18.09 4.16
C GLY A 268 -15.20 -18.12 3.20
N THR A 269 -14.67 -16.94 2.90
CA THR A 269 -13.44 -16.71 2.14
C THR A 269 -12.71 -15.52 2.77
N SER A 270 -11.46 -15.28 2.40
CA SER A 270 -10.65 -14.22 3.00
C SER A 270 -9.99 -13.36 1.93
N ARG A 271 -9.79 -12.07 2.24
CA ARG A 271 -8.94 -11.15 1.46
C ARG A 271 -7.45 -11.27 1.78
N LEU A 272 -7.08 -12.03 2.82
CA LEU A 272 -5.67 -12.27 3.14
C LEU A 272 -5.01 -13.03 2.00
N ASP A 273 -3.76 -12.69 1.70
CA ASP A 273 -2.97 -13.42 0.70
C ASP A 273 -2.74 -14.88 1.09
N ASN A 274 -2.55 -15.13 2.40
CA ASN A 274 -2.36 -16.47 2.95
C ASN A 274 -3.17 -16.69 4.24
N PRO A 275 -4.45 -17.13 4.16
CA PRO A 275 -5.22 -17.48 5.35
C PRO A 275 -4.73 -18.76 6.06
N MET A 276 -3.73 -19.49 5.54
CA MET A 276 -3.22 -20.72 6.18
C MET A 276 -2.50 -20.44 7.49
N ASP A 277 -1.98 -19.22 7.65
CA ASP A 277 -1.32 -18.79 8.90
C ASP A 277 -2.28 -18.79 10.10
N ILE A 278 -3.60 -18.74 9.82
CA ILE A 278 -4.67 -18.74 10.83
C ILE A 278 -5.37 -20.11 10.86
N PHE A 279 -5.65 -20.66 9.68
CA PHE A 279 -6.38 -21.92 9.52
C PHE A 279 -5.64 -22.85 8.55
N PRO A 280 -4.63 -23.60 9.01
CA PRO A 280 -3.90 -24.52 8.16
C PRO A 280 -4.83 -25.65 7.72
N MET A 281 -5.07 -25.75 6.41
CA MET A 281 -5.88 -26.78 5.75
C MET A 281 -5.08 -27.38 4.60
N ARG A 282 -5.55 -28.50 4.04
CA ARG A 282 -4.80 -29.22 2.99
C ARG A 282 -4.71 -28.48 1.65
N TYR A 283 -5.61 -27.54 1.36
CA TYR A 283 -5.62 -26.78 0.12
C TYR A 283 -5.96 -25.31 0.33
N LEU A 284 -5.29 -24.46 -0.44
CA LEU A 284 -5.61 -23.05 -0.59
C LEU A 284 -6.21 -22.80 -1.97
N TYR A 285 -7.46 -22.37 -2.01
CA TYR A 285 -8.21 -22.09 -3.23
C TYR A 285 -8.23 -20.62 -3.58
N ASP A 286 -8.17 -20.33 -4.87
CA ASP A 286 -8.32 -19.00 -5.44
C ASP A 286 -9.71 -18.82 -6.00
N VAL A 287 -10.41 -17.81 -5.50
CA VAL A 287 -11.81 -17.57 -5.83
C VAL A 287 -11.95 -16.21 -6.49
N ASP A 288 -12.33 -16.20 -7.77
CA ASP A 288 -12.76 -15.01 -8.50
C ASP A 288 -14.28 -15.05 -8.67
N ALA A 289 -15.00 -14.61 -7.63
CA ALA A 289 -16.46 -14.60 -7.59
C ALA A 289 -16.99 -13.16 -7.42
N PRO A 290 -18.08 -12.75 -8.10
CA PRO A 290 -18.72 -11.47 -7.82
C PRO A 290 -19.52 -11.50 -6.51
N GLY A 291 -19.68 -10.35 -5.86
CA GLY A 291 -20.47 -10.21 -4.64
C GLY A 291 -19.81 -10.86 -3.42
N GLY A 292 -20.64 -11.44 -2.54
CA GLY A 292 -20.26 -11.84 -1.18
C GLY A 292 -20.57 -10.73 -0.18
N ILE A 293 -20.71 -11.11 1.09
CA ILE A 293 -20.99 -10.19 2.20
C ILE A 293 -19.66 -9.84 2.85
N ASP A 294 -19.37 -8.55 2.96
CA ASP A 294 -18.21 -8.08 3.69
C ASP A 294 -18.47 -8.18 5.19
N ILE A 295 -17.82 -9.12 5.87
CA ILE A 295 -18.07 -9.36 7.30
C ILE A 295 -17.59 -8.18 8.14
N VAL A 296 -16.46 -7.57 7.80
CA VAL A 296 -15.88 -6.48 8.58
C VAL A 296 -16.78 -5.25 8.52
N GLU A 297 -17.28 -4.91 7.33
CA GLU A 297 -18.23 -3.80 7.16
C GLU A 297 -19.61 -4.11 7.74
N THR A 298 -20.09 -5.34 7.61
CA THR A 298 -21.44 -5.74 8.07
C THR A 298 -21.54 -5.78 9.60
N MET A 299 -20.49 -6.27 10.26
CA MET A 299 -20.52 -6.57 11.69
C MET A 299 -19.67 -5.59 12.54
N GLY A 300 -18.83 -4.78 11.89
CA GLY A 300 -17.95 -3.79 12.50
C GLY A 300 -16.52 -4.30 12.79
N SER A 301 -15.56 -3.37 12.79
CA SER A 301 -14.12 -3.65 12.92
C SER A 301 -13.66 -4.13 14.30
N ALA A 302 -14.51 -4.05 15.33
CA ALA A 302 -14.22 -4.56 16.68
C ALA A 302 -14.44 -6.08 16.83
N LEU A 303 -14.86 -6.77 15.76
CA LEU A 303 -15.02 -8.21 15.78
C LEU A 303 -13.72 -8.94 16.11
N ARG A 304 -13.81 -9.97 16.96
CA ARG A 304 -12.68 -10.88 17.25
C ARG A 304 -12.08 -11.51 15.99
N THR A 305 -12.90 -11.73 14.96
CA THR A 305 -12.50 -12.31 13.67
C THR A 305 -12.15 -11.26 12.61
N GLY A 306 -12.16 -9.96 12.92
CA GLY A 306 -11.95 -8.89 11.94
C GLY A 306 -10.61 -8.97 11.19
N HIS A 307 -9.57 -9.49 11.84
CA HIS A 307 -8.24 -9.72 11.24
C HIS A 307 -8.25 -10.75 10.10
N GLN A 308 -9.30 -11.57 9.96
CA GLN A 308 -9.44 -12.55 8.89
C GLN A 308 -9.90 -11.92 7.57
N LEU A 309 -10.39 -10.68 7.60
CA LEU A 309 -10.91 -9.95 6.43
C LEU A 309 -11.91 -10.80 5.61
N GLU A 310 -12.85 -11.41 6.31
CA GLU A 310 -13.75 -12.43 5.75
C GLU A 310 -14.77 -11.84 4.77
N VAL A 311 -15.01 -12.58 3.69
CA VAL A 311 -16.13 -12.40 2.76
C VAL A 311 -16.98 -13.67 2.77
N ALA A 312 -18.24 -13.57 3.17
CA ALA A 312 -19.16 -14.69 3.28
C ALA A 312 -20.10 -14.77 2.08
N PHE A 313 -20.13 -15.92 1.40
CA PHE A 313 -20.98 -16.13 0.21
C PHE A 313 -22.27 -16.87 0.57
N PRO A 314 -23.44 -16.20 0.55
CA PRO A 314 -24.72 -16.87 0.73
C PRO A 314 -24.98 -17.81 -0.45
N GLY A 315 -25.34 -19.04 -0.15
CA GLY A 315 -25.53 -20.06 -1.18
C GLY A 315 -24.23 -20.67 -1.69
N GLY A 316 -23.09 -20.28 -1.11
CA GLY A 316 -21.79 -20.80 -1.49
C GLY A 316 -21.24 -20.22 -2.78
N ILE A 317 -20.36 -20.98 -3.45
CA ILE A 317 -19.56 -20.51 -4.58
C ILE A 317 -19.53 -21.60 -5.65
N GLU A 318 -20.14 -21.36 -6.80
CA GLU A 318 -20.17 -22.29 -7.93
C GLU A 318 -18.74 -22.53 -8.47
N GLY A 319 -18.46 -23.76 -8.91
CA GLY A 319 -17.13 -24.18 -9.36
C GLY A 319 -16.52 -23.29 -10.45
N ARG A 320 -17.34 -22.71 -11.34
CA ARG A 320 -16.89 -21.77 -12.39
C ARG A 320 -16.17 -20.52 -11.88
N PHE A 321 -16.39 -20.13 -10.62
CA PHE A 321 -15.75 -18.97 -10.00
C PHE A 321 -14.46 -19.33 -9.23
N ILE A 322 -14.09 -20.60 -9.19
CA ILE A 322 -12.87 -21.07 -8.55
C ILE A 322 -11.80 -21.16 -9.62
N ARG A 323 -10.72 -20.40 -9.49
CA ARG A 323 -9.64 -20.32 -10.47
C ARG A 323 -8.73 -21.54 -10.42
N GLY A 324 -8.46 -22.03 -9.21
CA GLY A 324 -7.55 -23.14 -8.97
C GLY A 324 -7.23 -23.30 -7.50
N ALA A 325 -6.27 -24.15 -7.19
CA ALA A 325 -5.85 -24.43 -5.83
C ALA A 325 -4.37 -24.77 -5.73
N ARG A 326 -3.78 -24.59 -4.55
CA ARG A 326 -2.47 -25.16 -4.18
C ARG A 326 -2.64 -26.15 -3.04
N PRO A 327 -2.05 -27.35 -3.12
CA PRO A 327 -1.92 -28.21 -1.95
C PRO A 327 -0.97 -27.54 -0.94
N TYR A 328 -1.24 -27.72 0.33
CA TYR A 328 -0.43 -27.23 1.44
C TYR A 328 -0.05 -28.39 2.34
N ASP A 329 1.24 -28.52 2.61
CA ASP A 329 1.78 -29.49 3.57
C ASP A 329 2.04 -28.78 4.90
N ALA A 330 1.18 -29.04 5.88
CA ALA A 330 1.30 -28.45 7.22
C ALA A 330 2.52 -28.94 8.00
N ALA A 331 3.13 -30.08 7.65
CA ALA A 331 4.33 -30.58 8.32
C ALA A 331 5.60 -29.84 7.88
N THR A 332 5.62 -29.37 6.62
CA THR A 332 6.76 -28.64 6.05
C THR A 332 6.49 -27.15 5.83
N GLU A 333 5.27 -26.70 6.10
CA GLU A 333 4.76 -25.33 5.87
C GLU A 333 4.98 -24.85 4.43
N LYS A 334 4.82 -25.75 3.46
CA LYS A 334 5.08 -25.49 2.04
C LYS A 334 3.86 -25.71 1.17
N PHE A 335 3.72 -24.83 0.18
CA PHE A 335 2.77 -25.01 -0.92
C PHE A 335 3.39 -25.87 -2.02
N GLY A 336 2.61 -26.80 -2.56
CA GLY A 336 2.94 -27.51 -3.79
C GLY A 336 2.48 -26.76 -5.05
N ASP A 337 2.52 -27.47 -6.17
CA ASP A 337 2.21 -26.90 -7.48
C ASP A 337 0.75 -26.44 -7.61
N TYR A 338 0.54 -25.36 -8.36
CA TYR A 338 -0.79 -24.81 -8.60
C TYR A 338 -1.56 -25.67 -9.59
N VAL A 339 -2.75 -26.13 -9.16
CA VAL A 339 -3.68 -26.88 -9.99
C VAL A 339 -4.75 -25.93 -10.51
N ASN A 340 -4.80 -25.73 -11.83
CA ASN A 340 -5.81 -24.88 -12.47
C ASN A 340 -7.16 -25.60 -12.56
N ASN A 341 -8.24 -24.88 -12.29
CA ASN A 341 -9.59 -25.42 -12.50
C ASN A 341 -9.96 -25.37 -13.99
N PRO A 342 -10.21 -26.52 -14.66
CA PRO A 342 -10.62 -26.52 -16.07
C PRO A 342 -12.00 -25.90 -16.31
N HIS A 343 -12.85 -25.81 -15.27
CA HIS A 343 -14.19 -25.23 -15.33
C HIS A 343 -14.23 -23.72 -15.08
N TYR A 344 -13.08 -23.08 -14.82
CA TYR A 344 -13.02 -21.66 -14.49
C TYR A 344 -13.55 -20.76 -15.63
N ARG A 345 -14.66 -20.08 -15.35
CA ARG A 345 -15.44 -19.20 -16.23
C ARG A 345 -16.18 -18.16 -15.37
N PRO A 346 -15.51 -17.12 -14.86
CA PRO A 346 -16.11 -16.13 -13.98
C PRO A 346 -17.31 -15.43 -14.64
#